data_AF-A0A8J5L937-F1
#
_entry.id   AF-A0A8J5L937-F1
#
_cell.length_a   1.000
_cell.length_b   1.000
_cell.length_c   1.000
_cell.angle_alpha   90.00
_cell.angle_beta   90.00
_cell.angle_gamma   90.00
#
_symmetry.space_group_name_H-M   'P 1'
#
loop_
_entity.id
_entity.type
_entity.pdbx_description
1 polymer ?
#
loop_
_entity_poly.entity_id
_entity_poly.type
_entity_poly.pdbx_seq_one_letter_code
_entity_poly.pdbx_strand_id
1 'polypeptide(L)'
;MESIEVQLDDESIFPQKLGTPFPANFKDVVKTIFKRLFRVYAHIYHSHFQKIVSLKEEAHLNTCFKHFILFTYEFGLIDKKEIAPLQELIESIVL
;
A
#
# COMPACT_ATOMS: atom_id res chain seq x y z
N MET A 1 2.89 -8.60 8.91
CA MET A 1 1.99 -8.71 7.74
C MET A 1 0.79 -9.59 8.05
N GLU A 2 0.96 -10.58 8.92
CA GLU A 2 -0.09 -11.46 9.48
C GLU A 2 -1.43 -10.75 9.83
N SER A 3 -1.39 -9.56 10.44
CA SER A 3 -2.62 -8.80 10.75
C SER A 3 -3.38 -8.27 9.52
N ILE A 4 -2.73 -8.10 8.35
CA ILE A 4 -3.40 -7.73 7.09
C ILE A 4 -3.95 -8.99 6.42
N GLU A 5 -3.15 -10.06 6.38
CA GLU A 5 -3.57 -11.36 5.81
C GLU A 5 -4.85 -11.87 6.46
N VAL A 6 -4.91 -11.87 7.81
CA VAL A 6 -6.12 -12.24 8.56
C VAL A 6 -7.34 -11.39 8.17
N GLN A 7 -7.17 -10.11 7.86
CA GLN A 7 -8.29 -9.26 7.43
C GLN A 7 -8.73 -9.56 5.99
N LEU A 8 -7.80 -9.93 5.12
CA LEU A 8 -8.11 -10.31 3.74
C LEU A 8 -8.81 -11.66 3.65
N ASP A 9 -8.49 -12.57 4.57
CA ASP A 9 -9.10 -13.91 4.65
C ASP A 9 -10.45 -13.90 5.40
N ASP A 10 -10.81 -12.81 6.07
CA ASP A 10 -12.08 -12.66 6.78
C ASP A 10 -13.22 -12.38 5.80
N GLU A 11 -14.06 -13.39 5.52
CA GLU A 11 -15.23 -13.27 4.64
C GLU A 11 -16.26 -12.23 5.11
N SER A 12 -16.24 -11.82 6.39
CA SER A 12 -17.09 -10.72 6.88
C SER A 12 -16.60 -9.34 6.43
N ILE A 13 -15.31 -9.23 6.08
CA ILE A 13 -14.68 -8.02 5.56
C ILE A 13 -14.58 -8.07 4.04
N PHE A 14 -14.13 -9.19 3.48
CA PHE A 14 -13.98 -9.46 2.04
C PHE A 14 -14.86 -10.64 1.63
N PRO A 15 -16.16 -10.41 1.35
CA PRO A 15 -17.06 -11.49 0.97
C PRO A 15 -16.64 -12.17 -0.33
N GLN A 16 -16.55 -13.49 -0.32
CA GLN A 16 -16.18 -14.29 -1.51
C GLN A 16 -17.39 -14.78 -2.31
N LYS A 17 -18.59 -14.73 -1.72
CA LYS A 17 -19.84 -15.17 -2.34
C LYS A 17 -20.51 -14.02 -3.10
N LEU A 18 -20.90 -14.30 -4.34
CA LEU A 18 -21.66 -13.36 -5.17
C LEU A 18 -22.97 -12.97 -4.47
N GLY A 19 -23.26 -11.66 -4.45
CA GLY A 19 -24.48 -11.11 -3.84
C GLY A 19 -24.34 -10.74 -2.37
N THR A 20 -23.25 -11.11 -1.69
CA THR A 20 -23.00 -10.65 -0.32
C THR A 20 -22.42 -9.23 -0.35
N PRO A 21 -23.05 -8.24 0.32
CA PRO A 21 -22.54 -6.87 0.35
C PRO A 21 -21.29 -6.77 1.24
N PHE A 22 -20.39 -5.84 0.91
CA PHE A 22 -19.30 -5.44 1.79
C PHE A 22 -19.84 -4.77 3.07
N PRO A 23 -19.11 -4.85 4.21
CA PRO A 23 -19.54 -4.20 5.44
C PRO A 23 -19.52 -2.68 5.32
N ALA A 24 -20.32 -1.99 6.14
CA ALA A 24 -20.46 -0.53 6.08
C ALA A 24 -19.13 0.23 6.30
N ASN A 25 -18.22 -0.34 7.09
CA ASN A 25 -16.90 0.21 7.39
C ASN A 25 -15.80 -0.28 6.42
N PHE A 26 -16.13 -0.98 5.34
CA PHE A 26 -15.16 -1.57 4.43
C PHE A 26 -14.10 -0.57 3.95
N LYS A 27 -14.52 0.64 3.58
CA LYS A 27 -13.60 1.69 3.14
C LYS A 27 -12.58 2.08 4.23
N ASP A 28 -13.00 2.13 5.49
CA ASP A 28 -12.11 2.47 6.61
C ASP A 28 -11.09 1.36 6.88
N VAL A 29 -11.52 0.09 6.71
CA VAL A 29 -10.64 -1.07 6.76
C VAL A 29 -9.60 -1.00 5.63
N VAL A 30 -10.03 -0.77 4.38
CA VAL A 30 -9.12 -0.64 3.23
C VAL A 30 -8.13 0.50 3.43
N LYS A 31 -8.57 1.68 3.89
CA LYS A 31 -7.67 2.80 4.24
C LYS A 31 -6.63 2.39 5.28
N THR A 32 -7.03 1.62 6.28
CA THR A 32 -6.12 1.12 7.32
C THR A 32 -5.09 0.13 6.77
N ILE A 33 -5.51 -0.77 5.88
CA ILE A 33 -4.61 -1.70 5.18
C ILE A 33 -3.59 -0.92 4.35
N PHE A 34 -4.04 0.02 3.52
CA PHE A 34 -3.17 0.83 2.67
C PHE A 34 -2.16 1.66 3.49
N LYS A 35 -2.58 2.29 4.58
CA LYS A 35 -1.66 3.00 5.50
C LYS A 35 -0.57 2.09 6.05
N ARG A 36 -0.91 0.84 6.40
CA ARG A 36 0.07 -0.14 6.90
C ARG A 36 1.03 -0.60 5.79
N LEU A 37 0.52 -0.87 4.59
CA LEU A 37 1.35 -1.23 3.44
C LEU A 37 2.31 -0.10 3.04
N PHE A 38 1.86 1.16 3.09
CA PHE A 38 2.71 2.31 2.85
C PHE A 38 3.91 2.37 3.81
N ARG A 39 3.70 2.07 5.10
CA ARG A 39 4.80 2.00 6.09
C ARG A 39 5.81 0.90 5.76
N VAL A 40 5.37 -0.20 5.15
CA VAL A 40 6.28 -1.26 4.67
C VAL A 40 7.15 -0.73 3.53
N TYR A 41 6.56 -0.07 2.52
CA TYR A 41 7.34 0.58 1.46
C TYR A 41 8.34 1.58 2.02
N ALA A 42 7.90 2.47 2.92
CA ALA A 42 8.78 3.44 3.57
C ALA A 42 9.96 2.78 4.27
N HIS A 43 9.72 1.70 5.01
CA HIS A 43 10.79 0.95 5.67
C HIS A 43 11.75 0.29 4.67
N ILE A 44 11.24 -0.27 3.56
CA ILE A 44 12.08 -0.87 2.52
C ILE A 44 12.99 0.19 1.89
N TYR A 45 12.44 1.33 1.44
CA TYR A 45 13.22 2.40 0.82
C TYR A 45 14.23 3.03 1.79
N HIS A 46 13.87 3.19 3.07
CA HIS A 46 14.76 3.82 4.04
C HIS A 46 15.85 2.87 4.56
N SER A 47 15.50 1.63 4.87
CA SER A 47 16.38 0.71 5.62
C SER A 47 16.99 -0.41 4.78
N HIS A 48 16.38 -0.78 3.65
CA HIS A 48 16.78 -1.97 2.88
C HIS A 48 17.06 -1.70 1.40
N PHE A 49 16.99 -0.45 0.95
CA PHE A 49 17.11 -0.11 -0.46
C PHE A 49 18.45 -0.53 -1.07
N GLN A 50 19.56 -0.36 -0.35
CA GLN A 50 20.88 -0.82 -0.79
C GLN A 50 20.92 -2.33 -1.09
N LYS A 51 20.19 -3.12 -0.30
CA LYS A 51 20.06 -4.56 -0.53
C LYS A 51 19.23 -4.84 -1.79
N ILE A 52 18.14 -4.12 -2.01
CA ILE A 52 17.31 -4.25 -3.23
C ILE A 52 18.14 -3.94 -4.48
N VAL A 53 18.95 -2.86 -4.45
CA VAL A 53 19.86 -2.50 -5.55
C VAL A 53 20.92 -3.59 -5.75
N SER A 54 21.48 -4.16 -4.68
CA SER A 54 22.45 -5.27 -4.81
C SER A 54 21.87 -6.51 -5.49
N LEU A 55 20.55 -6.71 -5.38
CA LEU A 55 19.81 -7.78 -6.03
C LEU A 55 19.34 -7.42 -7.45
N LYS A 56 19.52 -6.16 -7.89
CA LYS A 56 19.03 -5.61 -9.17
C LYS A 56 17.50 -5.64 -9.30
N GLU A 57 16.81 -5.46 -8.18
CA GLU A 57 15.34 -5.54 -8.07
C GLU A 57 14.67 -4.17 -7.90
N GLU A 58 15.44 -3.08 -7.99
CA GLU A 58 14.94 -1.72 -7.76
C GLU A 58 13.85 -1.30 -8.76
N ALA A 59 13.95 -1.75 -10.02
CA ALA A 59 12.94 -1.46 -11.04
C ALA A 59 11.57 -2.07 -10.70
N HIS A 60 11.56 -3.29 -10.15
CA HIS A 60 10.33 -3.96 -9.72
C HIS A 60 9.73 -3.27 -8.50
N LEU A 61 10.55 -2.92 -7.50
CA LEU A 61 10.11 -2.17 -6.33
C LEU A 61 9.48 -0.82 -6.73
N ASN A 62 10.15 -0.07 -7.61
CA ASN A 62 9.68 1.23 -8.09
C ASN A 62 8.37 1.10 -8.86
N THR A 63 8.24 0.08 -9.72
CA THR A 63 7.01 -0.17 -10.49
C THR A 63 5.83 -0.47 -9.57
N CYS A 64 6.01 -1.38 -8.62
CA CYS A 64 4.97 -1.72 -7.64
C CYS A 64 4.59 -0.52 -6.77
N PHE A 65 5.58 0.26 -6.31
CA PHE A 65 5.33 1.45 -5.51
C PHE A 65 4.63 2.56 -6.30
N LYS A 66 5.01 2.78 -7.56
CA LYS A 66 4.35 3.74 -8.47
C LYS A 66 2.86 3.42 -8.59
N HIS A 67 2.53 2.16 -8.89
CA HIS A 67 1.15 1.73 -9.00
C HIS A 67 0.38 1.90 -7.68
N PHE A 68 1.00 1.51 -6.57
CA PHE A 68 0.41 1.67 -5.23
C PHE A 68 0.07 3.14 -4.91
N ILE A 69 0.97 4.08 -5.22
CA ILE A 69 0.77 5.50 -4.97
C ILE A 69 -0.31 6.09 -5.87
N LEU A 70 -0.29 5.76 -7.17
CA LEU A 70 -1.32 6.23 -8.11
C LEU A 70 -2.71 5.75 -7.70
N PHE A 71 -2.84 4.47 -7.30
CA PHE A 71 -4.10 3.92 -6.79
C PHE A 71 -4.54 4.61 -5.49
N THR A 72 -3.59 4.89 -4.58
CA THR A 72 -3.85 5.61 -3.34
C THR A 72 -4.37 7.02 -3.60
N TYR A 73 -3.81 7.73 -4.58
CA TYR A 73 -4.25 9.08 -4.96
C TYR A 73 -5.62 9.08 -5.62
N GLU A 74 -5.88 8.17 -6.57
CA GLU A 74 -7.16 8.07 -7.27
C GLU A 74 -8.33 7.85 -6.30
N PHE A 75 -8.14 6.96 -5.32
CA PHE A 75 -9.21 6.58 -4.39
C PHE A 75 -9.15 7.27 -3.02
N GLY A 76 -8.19 8.17 -2.80
CA GLY A 76 -8.01 8.89 -1.53
C GLY A 76 -7.84 7.96 -0.32
N LEU A 77 -6.97 6.94 -0.45
CA LEU A 77 -6.82 5.87 0.54
C LEU A 77 -5.90 6.21 1.71
N ILE A 78 -5.02 7.20 1.53
CA ILE A 78 -4.08 7.66 2.56
C ILE A 78 -4.08 9.19 2.54
N ASP A 79 -4.05 9.80 3.72
CA ASP A 79 -3.99 11.25 3.85
C ASP A 79 -2.65 11.79 3.35
N LYS A 80 -2.67 12.94 2.66
CA LYS A 80 -1.46 13.58 2.13
C LYS A 80 -0.38 13.82 3.19
N LYS A 81 -0.79 14.08 4.44
CA LYS A 81 0.12 14.27 5.58
C LYS A 81 0.93 13.01 5.92
N GLU A 82 0.33 11.85 5.74
CA GLU A 82 1.01 10.57 5.99
C GLU A 82 1.94 10.19 4.84
N ILE A 83 1.66 10.66 3.63
CA ILE A 83 2.50 10.43 2.43
C ILE A 83 3.69 11.37 2.38
N ALA A 84 3.55 12.58 2.94
CA ALA A 84 4.54 13.65 2.89
C ALA A 84 6.01 13.24 3.17
N PRO A 85 6.32 12.32 4.12
CA PRO A 85 7.71 11.91 4.37
C PRO A 85 8.42 11.26 3.17
N LEU A 86 7.68 10.73 2.19
CA LEU A 86 8.22 10.10 0.99
C LEU A 86 7.94 10.93 -0.28
N GLN A 87 7.52 12.19 -0.15
CA GLN A 87 7.09 13.01 -1.28
C GLN A 87 8.17 13.15 -2.36
N GLU A 88 9.42 13.42 -1.97
CA GLU A 88 10.53 13.54 -2.92
C GLU A 88 10.78 12.23 -3.68
N LEU A 89 10.73 11.09 -2.98
CA LEU A 89 10.87 9.77 -3.60
C LEU A 89 9.73 9.51 -4.59
N ILE A 90 8.50 9.80 -4.19
CA ILE A 90 7.30 9.65 -5.02
C ILE A 90 7.44 10.47 -6.30
N GLU A 91 7.88 11.72 -6.19
CA GLU A 91 8.11 12.60 -7.33
C GLU A 91 9.14 11.98 -8.28
N SER A 92 10.27 11.48 -7.77
CA SER A 92 11.30 10.83 -8.61
C SER A 92 10.91 9.52 -9.30
N ILE A 93 9.86 8.84 -8.82
CA ILE A 93 9.40 7.55 -9.38
C ILE A 93 8.19 7.76 -10.32
N VAL A 94 7.32 8.71 -9.98
CA VAL A 94 6.07 8.94 -10.70
C VAL A 94 6.28 9.87 -11.89
N LEU A 95 7.09 10.92 -11.73
CA LEU A 95 7.42 11.92 -12.77
C LEU A 95 8.69 11.54 -13.53
#